data_AF-A0A939UPF0-F1
#
_entry.id   AF-A0A939UPF0-F1
#
_cell.length_a   1.000
_cell.length_b   1.000
_cell.length_c   1.000
_cell.angle_alpha   90.00
_cell.angle_beta   90.00
_cell.angle_gamma   90.00
#
_symmetry.space_group_name_H-M   'P 1'
#
loop_
_entity.id
_entity.type
_entity.pdbx_description
1 polymer ?
#
loop_
_entity_poly.entity_id
_entity_poly.type
_entity_poly.pdbx_seq_one_letter_code
_entity_poly.pdbx_strand_id
1 'polypeptide(L)'
;MKILYTDEERAAYRAGGEWQARWICHPEAGAEESALYCLRLEFETEEQRTVRLNVSADQRYILFADGAREGEGPERGDSDNWFFETYGLTLSPGRHSLTALVWFIRYEDRPPVAQMFWRPGFLLECPELPELNTGSGPWRILKVPGFRIETPNRETYTGSRFTVRGAEVPADFMSGGGKAWREPAVLWTGSNKYLARSREFLTRWHLRPCMLPAPYEGEIRGIRAAACDHPLSDSTEEVQVTEPEPRALAEWQRFFDGGSVTVPPGTRT
;
A
#
# COMPACT_ATOMS: atom_id res chain seq x y z
N MET A 1 8.94 -10.13 -6.82
CA MET A 1 9.61 -10.62 -5.57
C MET A 1 10.50 -9.53 -4.97
N LYS A 2 10.42 -9.30 -3.64
CA LYS A 2 11.27 -8.32 -2.94
C LYS A 2 12.76 -8.73 -2.97
N ILE A 3 13.63 -7.77 -3.24
CA ILE A 3 15.08 -7.89 -3.33
C ILE A 3 15.71 -7.02 -2.24
N LEU A 4 16.67 -7.56 -1.50
CA LEU A 4 17.51 -6.77 -0.61
C LEU A 4 18.76 -6.34 -1.36
N TYR A 5 19.16 -5.08 -1.18
CA TYR A 5 20.44 -4.62 -1.68
C TYR A 5 21.56 -5.46 -1.05
N THR A 6 22.55 -5.80 -1.85
CA THR A 6 23.83 -6.33 -1.38
C THR A 6 24.65 -5.24 -0.68
N ASP A 7 25.74 -5.61 -0.01
CA ASP A 7 26.64 -4.63 0.60
C ASP A 7 27.31 -3.73 -0.44
N GLU A 8 27.68 -4.29 -1.61
CA GLU A 8 28.21 -3.51 -2.73
C GLU A 8 27.17 -2.53 -3.28
N GLU A 9 25.92 -2.95 -3.50
CA GLU A 9 24.85 -2.04 -3.97
C GLU A 9 24.54 -0.95 -2.95
N ARG A 10 24.57 -1.27 -1.66
CA ARG A 10 24.44 -0.27 -0.59
C ARG A 10 25.60 0.72 -0.61
N ALA A 11 26.83 0.26 -0.81
CA ALA A 11 28.00 1.12 -0.93
C ALA A 11 27.92 2.01 -2.17
N ALA A 12 27.49 1.47 -3.30
CA ALA A 12 27.26 2.22 -4.54
C ALA A 12 26.19 3.30 -4.33
N TYR A 13 25.02 2.96 -3.78
CA TYR A 13 23.95 3.92 -3.48
C TYR A 13 24.40 5.05 -2.53
N ARG A 14 25.28 4.74 -1.56
CA ARG A 14 25.88 5.74 -0.68
C ARG A 14 26.83 6.69 -1.40
N ALA A 15 27.62 6.16 -2.34
CA ALA A 15 28.63 6.90 -3.08
C ALA A 15 28.06 7.77 -4.20
N GLY A 16 26.91 7.37 -4.76
CA GLY A 16 26.22 8.08 -5.83
C GLY A 16 24.83 7.46 -6.05
N GLY A 17 23.84 8.28 -6.38
CA GLY A 17 22.47 7.80 -6.56
C GLY A 17 21.51 8.97 -6.61
N GLU A 18 21.43 9.62 -7.76
CA GLU A 18 20.39 10.59 -8.03
C GLU A 18 19.14 9.85 -8.48
N TRP A 19 18.01 10.19 -7.87
CA TRP A 19 16.72 9.67 -8.29
C TRP A 19 16.26 10.40 -9.54
N GLN A 20 15.71 9.64 -10.49
CA GLN A 20 15.04 10.17 -11.67
C GLN A 20 13.52 10.24 -11.44
N ALA A 21 12.99 9.40 -10.54
CA ALA A 21 11.59 9.48 -10.14
C ALA A 21 11.33 10.69 -9.23
N ARG A 22 10.09 11.18 -9.29
CA ARG A 22 9.56 12.23 -8.44
C ARG A 22 8.41 11.70 -7.62
N TRP A 23 8.31 12.18 -6.38
CA TRP A 23 7.15 11.94 -5.54
C TRP A 23 5.91 12.53 -6.22
N ILE A 24 4.83 11.75 -6.22
CA ILE A 24 3.54 12.17 -6.77
C ILE A 24 2.44 11.98 -5.71
N CYS A 25 1.39 12.80 -5.77
CA CYS A 25 0.22 12.66 -4.91
C CYS A 25 -1.07 13.05 -5.64
N HIS A 26 -2.22 12.84 -5.00
CA HIS A 26 -3.48 13.30 -5.57
C HIS A 26 -3.47 14.83 -5.62
N PRO A 27 -3.94 15.49 -6.70
CA PRO A 27 -3.78 16.94 -6.88
C PRO A 27 -4.48 17.79 -5.80
N GLU A 28 -5.46 17.20 -5.13
CA GLU A 28 -6.17 17.83 -4.00
C GLU A 28 -5.73 17.26 -2.64
N ALA A 29 -4.68 16.43 -2.60
CA ALA A 29 -4.18 15.85 -1.37
C ALA A 29 -3.49 16.93 -0.50
N GLY A 30 -4.12 17.25 0.62
CA GLY A 30 -3.49 17.96 1.74
C GLY A 30 -3.01 16.98 2.82
N ALA A 31 -2.17 17.46 3.74
CA ALA A 31 -1.85 16.72 4.97
C ALA A 31 -3.04 16.67 5.97
N GLU A 32 -4.12 17.38 5.66
CA GLU A 32 -5.29 17.61 6.50
C GLU A 32 -6.39 16.56 6.32
N GLU A 33 -6.24 15.60 5.41
CA GLU A 33 -7.26 14.59 5.17
C GLU A 33 -6.64 13.21 5.02
N SER A 34 -7.15 12.26 5.80
CA SER A 34 -6.81 10.85 5.61
C SER A 34 -7.56 10.25 4.43
N ALA A 35 -6.86 9.45 3.64
CA ALA A 35 -7.42 8.84 2.45
C ALA A 35 -6.69 7.55 2.07
N LEU A 36 -7.41 6.72 1.33
CA LEU A 36 -6.84 5.67 0.52
C LEU A 36 -6.76 6.17 -0.92
N TYR A 37 -5.57 6.12 -1.51
CA TYR A 37 -5.34 6.42 -2.91
C TYR A 37 -5.05 5.13 -3.67
N CYS A 38 -5.44 5.09 -4.93
CA CYS A 38 -5.05 4.06 -5.87
C CYS A 38 -4.34 4.75 -7.04
N LEU A 39 -3.09 4.37 -7.29
CA LEU A 39 -2.31 4.85 -8.41
C LEU A 39 -2.20 3.76 -9.46
N ARG A 40 -2.19 4.15 -10.73
CA ARG A 40 -2.08 3.22 -11.85
C ARG A 40 -1.13 3.74 -12.91
N LEU A 41 -0.38 2.82 -13.49
CA LEU A 41 0.34 2.97 -14.74
C LEU A 41 -0.01 1.83 -15.69
N GLU A 42 -0.33 2.15 -16.93
CA GLU A 42 -0.51 1.20 -18.04
C GLU A 42 0.65 1.39 -19.01
N PHE A 43 1.26 0.31 -19.47
CA PHE A 43 2.41 0.35 -20.38
C PHE A 43 2.50 -0.94 -21.21
N GLU A 44 3.40 -0.95 -22.19
CA GLU A 44 3.61 -2.08 -23.10
C GLU A 44 5.11 -2.31 -23.29
N THR A 45 5.53 -3.58 -23.35
CA THR A 45 6.90 -3.96 -23.68
C THR A 45 6.89 -4.90 -24.88
N GLU A 46 7.83 -4.71 -25.80
CA GLU A 46 7.96 -5.55 -27.00
C GLU A 46 8.72 -6.85 -26.74
N GLU A 47 9.51 -6.88 -25.67
CA GLU A 47 10.43 -7.96 -25.33
C GLU A 47 10.26 -8.37 -23.87
N GLN A 48 10.68 -9.60 -23.55
CA GLN A 48 10.75 -10.04 -22.16
C GLN A 48 11.85 -9.25 -21.43
N ARG A 49 11.53 -8.68 -20.28
CA ARG A 49 12.46 -7.89 -19.46
C ARG A 49 12.34 -8.25 -18.00
N THR A 50 13.46 -8.31 -17.29
CA THR A 50 13.46 -8.32 -15.82
C THR A 50 13.92 -6.95 -15.36
N VAL A 51 13.08 -6.26 -14.59
CA VAL A 51 13.30 -4.89 -14.15
C VAL A 51 13.27 -4.79 -12.64
N ARG A 52 13.90 -3.75 -12.09
CA ARG A 52 13.84 -3.45 -10.67
C ARG A 52 12.90 -2.27 -10.43
N LEU A 53 12.05 -2.41 -9.44
CA LEU A 53 11.13 -1.36 -9.00
C LEU A 53 11.52 -0.94 -7.58
N ASN A 54 12.03 0.27 -7.42
CA ASN A 54 12.27 0.89 -6.13
C ASN A 54 11.03 1.68 -5.72
N VAL A 55 10.36 1.29 -4.64
CA VAL A 55 9.02 1.79 -4.29
C VAL A 55 8.97 2.28 -2.85
N SER A 56 8.45 3.49 -2.66
CA SER A 56 8.18 4.07 -1.36
C SER A 56 6.85 4.81 -1.35
N ALA A 57 6.34 5.06 -0.16
CA ALA A 57 5.14 5.85 0.05
C ALA A 57 5.21 6.60 1.38
N ASP A 58 4.37 7.61 1.50
CA ASP A 58 4.02 8.27 2.73
C ASP A 58 2.49 8.13 2.90
N GLN A 59 1.99 7.13 3.62
CA GLN A 59 2.70 6.32 4.64
C GLN A 59 2.96 4.86 4.27
N ARG A 60 2.01 4.22 3.58
CA ARG A 60 2.04 2.79 3.29
C ARG A 60 1.47 2.50 1.93
N TYR A 61 1.98 1.46 1.29
CA TYR A 61 1.46 0.96 0.05
C TYR A 61 1.35 -0.56 -0.01
N ILE A 62 0.48 -1.03 -0.91
CA ILE A 62 0.52 -2.37 -1.48
C ILE A 62 0.67 -2.21 -2.99
N LEU A 63 1.65 -2.91 -3.57
CA LEU A 63 1.97 -2.87 -5.00
C LEU A 63 1.41 -4.12 -5.70
N PHE A 64 0.85 -3.90 -6.89
CA PHE A 64 0.35 -4.94 -7.76
C PHE A 64 0.94 -4.78 -9.16
N ALA A 65 1.23 -5.91 -9.81
CA ALA A 65 1.56 -6.00 -11.22
C ALA A 65 0.55 -6.94 -11.88
N ASP A 66 -0.16 -6.47 -12.91
CA ASP A 66 -1.20 -7.24 -13.61
C ASP A 66 -2.25 -7.86 -12.68
N GLY A 67 -2.60 -7.15 -11.61
CA GLY A 67 -3.54 -7.58 -10.59
C GLY A 67 -2.97 -8.55 -9.54
N ALA A 68 -1.76 -9.08 -9.74
CA ALA A 68 -1.07 -9.90 -8.75
C ALA A 68 -0.34 -9.02 -7.72
N ARG A 69 -0.45 -9.35 -6.44
CA ARG A 69 0.24 -8.61 -5.36
C ARG A 69 1.74 -8.89 -5.41
N GLU A 70 2.56 -7.85 -5.54
CA GLU A 70 4.02 -7.94 -5.58
C GLU A 70 4.67 -7.71 -4.22
N GLY A 71 4.05 -6.89 -3.38
CA GLY A 71 4.55 -6.60 -2.03
C GLY A 71 3.91 -5.38 -1.39
N GLU A 72 4.46 -4.99 -0.24
CA GLU A 72 3.97 -3.89 0.57
C GLU A 72 5.13 -3.19 1.28
N GLY A 73 4.91 -1.94 1.66
CA GLY A 73 5.93 -1.16 2.34
C GLY A 73 5.51 0.30 2.49
N PRO A 74 6.47 1.22 2.67
CA PRO A 74 7.85 0.93 3.02
C PRO A 74 8.01 0.43 4.46
N GLU A 75 9.17 -0.15 4.77
CA GLU A 75 9.66 -0.35 6.14
C GLU A 75 9.53 0.95 6.97
N ARG A 76 9.25 0.81 8.27
CA ARG A 76 9.15 1.96 9.17
C ARG A 76 10.50 2.66 9.30
N GLY A 77 10.47 3.98 9.26
CA GLY A 77 11.65 4.81 9.40
C GLY A 77 11.31 6.18 9.97
N ASP A 78 12.31 7.04 9.99
CA ASP A 78 12.18 8.46 10.33
C ASP A 78 12.46 9.33 9.10
N SER A 79 12.30 10.66 9.23
CA SER A 79 12.57 11.57 8.10
C SER A 79 14.00 11.50 7.57
N ASP A 80 14.97 11.09 8.38
CA ASP A 80 16.33 10.90 7.93
C ASP A 80 16.57 9.51 7.35
N ASN A 81 15.72 8.52 7.64
CA ASN A 81 15.83 7.13 7.21
C ASN A 81 14.52 6.70 6.56
N TRP A 82 14.14 7.34 5.46
CA TRP A 82 12.94 6.98 4.73
C TRP A 82 13.19 5.77 3.85
N PHE A 83 12.56 4.64 4.13
CA PHE A 83 12.86 3.43 3.38
C PHE A 83 12.14 3.37 2.03
N PHE A 84 12.77 2.70 1.08
CA PHE A 84 12.11 2.16 -0.11
C PHE A 84 12.37 0.67 -0.18
N GLU A 85 11.39 -0.06 -0.71
CA GLU A 85 11.53 -1.48 -1.03
C GLU A 85 11.99 -1.62 -2.48
N THR A 86 12.65 -2.74 -2.79
CA THR A 86 13.01 -3.07 -4.18
C THR A 86 12.36 -4.38 -4.57
N TYR A 87 11.75 -4.43 -5.74
CA TYR A 87 11.15 -5.64 -6.30
C TYR A 87 11.75 -5.96 -7.66
N GLY A 88 12.06 -7.23 -7.88
CA GLY A 88 12.30 -7.76 -9.21
C GLY A 88 10.98 -8.16 -9.85
N LEU A 89 10.70 -7.63 -11.04
CA LEU A 89 9.52 -7.93 -11.83
C LEU A 89 9.94 -8.45 -13.21
N THR A 90 9.37 -9.56 -13.66
CA THR A 90 9.58 -10.08 -15.01
C THR A 90 8.37 -9.78 -15.86
N LEU A 91 8.59 -9.01 -16.92
CA LEU A 91 7.60 -8.56 -17.88
C LEU A 91 7.72 -9.41 -19.14
N SER A 92 6.60 -9.83 -19.71
CA SER A 92 6.54 -10.57 -20.98
C SER A 92 6.18 -9.60 -22.12
N PRO A 93 6.42 -9.92 -23.39
CA PRO A 93 5.92 -9.07 -24.47
C PRO A 93 4.40 -8.85 -24.36
N GLY A 94 3.96 -7.59 -24.39
CA GLY A 94 2.56 -7.21 -24.31
C GLY A 94 2.26 -6.09 -23.30
N ARG A 95 0.98 -5.95 -22.98
CA ARG A 95 0.45 -4.91 -22.09
C ARG A 95 0.56 -5.33 -20.63
N HIS A 96 0.97 -4.36 -19.81
CA HIS A 96 1.11 -4.50 -18.38
C HIS A 96 0.49 -3.33 -17.63
N SER A 97 0.11 -3.60 -16.39
CA SER A 97 -0.37 -2.60 -15.45
C SER A 97 0.38 -2.68 -14.13
N LEU A 98 0.78 -1.52 -13.60
CA LEU A 98 1.19 -1.38 -12.21
C LEU A 98 0.12 -0.62 -11.45
N THR A 99 -0.29 -1.15 -10.30
CA THR A 99 -1.23 -0.47 -9.40
C THR A 99 -0.63 -0.38 -7.99
N ALA A 100 -0.80 0.75 -7.32
CA ALA A 100 -0.40 0.93 -5.93
C ALA A 100 -1.57 1.47 -5.10
N LEU A 101 -1.96 0.73 -4.07
CA LEU A 101 -2.83 1.25 -3.02
C LEU A 101 -1.97 2.00 -2.02
N VAL A 102 -2.29 3.24 -1.68
CA VAL A 102 -1.49 4.09 -0.80
C VAL A 102 -2.35 4.73 0.27
N TRP A 103 -2.03 4.45 1.54
CA TRP A 103 -2.68 5.04 2.69
C TRP A 103 -1.95 6.30 3.12
N PHE A 104 -2.71 7.36 3.37
CA PHE A 104 -2.27 8.49 4.17
C PHE A 104 -3.25 8.70 5.31
N ILE A 105 -2.74 8.78 6.53
CA ILE A 105 -3.52 8.98 7.75
C ILE A 105 -2.96 10.19 8.48
N ARG A 106 -3.73 11.29 8.55
CA ARG A 106 -3.32 12.51 9.22
C ARG A 106 -3.27 12.34 10.73
N TYR A 107 -2.61 13.26 11.41
CA TYR A 107 -2.37 13.20 12.85
C TYR A 107 -3.65 13.07 13.69
N GLU A 108 -4.67 13.88 13.37
CA GLU A 108 -5.96 13.94 14.08
C GLU A 108 -6.71 12.62 14.01
N ASP A 109 -6.44 11.84 12.97
CA ASP A 109 -7.05 10.53 12.73
C ASP A 109 -6.19 9.40 13.32
N ARG A 110 -5.23 9.72 14.19
CA ARG A 110 -4.42 8.79 14.99
C ARG A 110 -3.79 7.69 14.15
N PRO A 111 -2.76 7.99 13.34
CA PRO A 111 -2.00 6.97 12.62
C PRO A 111 -1.28 6.06 13.62
N PRO A 112 -0.79 4.88 13.18
CA PRO A 112 0.00 4.01 14.04
C PRO A 112 1.17 4.77 14.69
N VAL A 113 1.38 4.63 16.00
CA VAL A 113 2.33 5.50 16.74
C VAL A 113 3.77 5.37 16.28
N ALA A 114 4.14 4.20 15.77
CA ALA A 114 5.48 3.93 15.23
C ALA A 114 5.65 4.43 13.79
N GLN A 115 4.61 5.01 13.19
CA GLN A 115 4.64 5.48 11.81
C GLN A 115 4.91 6.98 11.74
N MET A 116 6.14 7.34 11.36
CA MET A 116 6.42 8.71 10.94
C MET A 116 5.83 9.00 9.57
N PHE A 117 5.39 10.23 9.39
CA PHE A 117 4.83 10.74 8.14
C PHE A 117 5.13 12.22 7.99
N TRP A 118 5.06 12.71 6.75
CA TRP A 118 5.16 14.14 6.46
C TRP A 118 3.93 14.63 5.71
N ARG A 119 3.62 13.99 4.57
CA ARG A 119 2.48 14.35 3.73
C ARG A 119 2.16 13.23 2.74
N PRO A 120 1.00 13.23 2.07
CA PRO A 120 0.69 12.20 1.08
C PRO A 120 1.72 12.15 -0.04
N GLY A 121 2.21 10.95 -0.37
CA GLY A 121 3.17 10.76 -1.45
C GLY A 121 3.35 9.31 -1.86
N PHE A 122 3.60 9.08 -3.14
CA PHE A 122 4.03 7.82 -3.71
C PHE A 122 5.24 8.04 -4.62
N LEU A 123 6.18 7.11 -4.59
CA LEU A 123 7.38 7.12 -5.41
C LEU A 123 7.61 5.72 -5.96
N LEU A 124 7.79 5.61 -7.27
CA LEU A 124 8.30 4.41 -7.92
C LEU A 124 9.35 4.80 -8.94
N GLU A 125 10.51 4.16 -8.85
CA GLU A 125 11.59 4.26 -9.83
C GLU A 125 11.90 2.89 -10.43
N CYS A 126 12.00 2.85 -11.75
CA CYS A 126 12.53 1.76 -12.53
C CYS A 126 13.74 2.27 -13.33
N PRO A 127 14.97 1.98 -12.89
CA PRO A 127 16.17 2.41 -13.61
C PRO A 127 16.24 1.85 -15.04
N GLU A 128 15.72 0.64 -15.26
CA GLU A 128 15.77 -0.05 -16.55
C GLU A 128 14.72 0.47 -17.56
N LEU A 129 13.60 1.03 -17.08
CA LEU A 129 12.50 1.58 -17.90
C LEU A 129 12.04 2.92 -17.30
N PRO A 130 12.73 4.04 -17.59
CA PRO A 130 12.43 5.35 -17.00
C PRO A 130 11.02 5.90 -17.28
N GLU A 131 10.35 5.40 -18.31
CA GLU A 131 8.94 5.66 -18.61
C GLU A 131 7.98 5.14 -17.53
N LEU A 132 8.43 4.23 -16.65
CA LEU A 132 7.65 3.75 -15.52
C LEU A 132 7.76 4.64 -14.28
N ASN A 133 8.76 5.53 -14.24
CA ASN A 133 9.01 6.36 -13.07
C ASN A 133 7.83 7.27 -12.75
N THR A 134 7.54 7.45 -11.47
CA THR A 134 6.60 8.48 -11.05
C THR A 134 7.14 9.86 -11.42
N GLY A 135 6.28 10.72 -11.96
CA GLY A 135 6.64 12.07 -12.40
C GLY A 135 7.10 12.22 -13.86
N SER A 136 7.45 11.12 -14.54
CA SER A 136 7.68 11.09 -16.00
C SER A 136 6.68 10.19 -16.72
N GLY A 137 6.34 9.03 -16.13
CA GLY A 137 5.35 8.11 -16.67
C GLY A 137 3.92 8.67 -16.56
N PRO A 138 2.99 8.20 -17.42
CA PRO A 138 1.59 8.65 -17.48
C PRO A 138 0.74 8.07 -16.33
N TRP A 139 1.22 8.19 -15.10
CA TRP A 139 0.52 7.73 -13.91
C TRP A 139 -0.83 8.43 -13.75
N ARG A 140 -1.83 7.69 -13.29
CA ARG A 140 -3.14 8.20 -12.88
C ARG A 140 -3.35 7.90 -11.40
N ILE A 141 -4.13 8.75 -10.73
CA ILE A 141 -4.46 8.58 -9.32
C ILE A 141 -5.95 8.74 -9.08
N LEU A 142 -6.49 7.88 -8.23
CA LEU A 142 -7.86 7.88 -7.74
C LEU A 142 -7.83 8.00 -6.22
N LYS A 143 -8.58 8.95 -5.66
CA LYS A 143 -8.95 8.90 -4.24
C LYS A 143 -10.09 7.90 -4.09
N VAL A 144 -9.83 6.79 -3.40
CA VAL A 144 -10.78 5.66 -3.32
C VAL A 144 -11.98 6.08 -2.47
N PRO A 145 -13.19 6.16 -3.06
CA PRO A 145 -14.41 6.49 -2.31
C PRO A 145 -14.79 5.36 -1.35
N GLY A 146 -15.70 5.62 -0.42
CA GLY A 146 -16.19 4.59 0.52
C GLY A 146 -15.30 4.32 1.73
N PHE A 147 -14.05 4.77 1.70
CA PHE A 147 -13.11 4.63 2.81
C PHE A 147 -13.27 5.79 3.81
N ARG A 148 -13.57 5.48 5.07
CA ARG A 148 -13.69 6.46 6.16
C ARG A 148 -12.89 6.01 7.37
N ILE A 149 -12.17 6.94 7.99
CA ILE A 149 -11.52 6.67 9.28
C ILE A 149 -12.53 6.85 10.40
N GLU A 150 -12.55 5.88 11.31
CA GLU A 150 -13.25 5.99 12.58
C GLU A 150 -12.23 6.19 13.68
N THR A 151 -12.13 7.42 14.18
CA THR A 151 -11.20 7.75 15.27
C THR A 151 -11.73 7.16 16.57
N PRO A 152 -11.04 6.17 17.17
CA PRO A 152 -11.54 5.49 18.36
C PRO A 152 -11.57 6.42 19.57
N ASN A 153 -12.44 6.11 20.53
CA ASN A 153 -12.59 6.89 21.77
C ASN A 153 -11.38 6.71 22.72
N ARG A 154 -10.50 5.73 22.42
CA ARG A 154 -9.28 5.40 23.15
C ARG A 154 -8.09 5.40 22.20
N GLU A 155 -6.89 5.62 22.73
CA GLU A 155 -5.66 5.50 21.96
C GLU A 155 -5.46 4.07 21.48
N THR A 156 -5.15 3.91 20.19
CA THR A 156 -4.76 2.64 19.59
C THR A 156 -3.32 2.78 19.08
N TYR A 157 -2.40 1.98 19.61
CA TYR A 157 -1.00 2.00 19.18
C TYR A 157 -0.83 1.63 17.69
N THR A 158 -1.81 0.90 17.15
CA THR A 158 -1.85 0.37 15.78
C THR A 158 -2.58 1.28 14.79
N GLY A 159 -3.07 2.44 15.23
CA GLY A 159 -3.81 3.39 14.41
C GLY A 159 -5.33 3.21 14.42
N SER A 160 -6.04 4.13 13.80
CA SER A 160 -7.51 4.12 13.75
C SER A 160 -8.10 2.99 12.90
N ARG A 161 -9.36 2.67 13.17
CA ARG A 161 -10.14 1.72 12.37
C ARG A 161 -10.65 2.39 11.10
N PHE A 162 -10.98 1.56 10.11
CA PHE A 162 -11.58 2.03 8.87
C PHE A 162 -12.94 1.39 8.66
N THR A 163 -13.90 2.21 8.25
CA THR A 163 -15.17 1.73 7.71
C THR A 163 -15.12 1.86 6.20
N VAL A 164 -15.38 0.74 5.52
CA VAL A 164 -15.43 0.67 4.06
C VAL A 164 -16.88 0.46 3.64
N ARG A 165 -17.46 1.46 2.97
CA ARG A 165 -18.76 1.30 2.32
C ARG A 165 -18.54 0.70 0.94
N GLY A 166 -18.64 -0.63 0.85
CA GLY A 166 -18.38 -1.38 -0.39
C GLY A 166 -19.18 -0.90 -1.60
N ALA A 167 -20.42 -0.42 -1.42
CA ALA A 167 -21.24 0.13 -2.50
C ALA A 167 -20.67 1.42 -3.12
N GLU A 168 -19.80 2.14 -2.40
CA GLU A 168 -19.12 3.34 -2.89
C GLU A 168 -17.79 2.99 -3.58
N VAL A 169 -17.15 1.85 -3.23
CA VAL A 169 -15.85 1.41 -3.76
C VAL A 169 -16.03 0.77 -5.15
N PRO A 170 -15.33 1.23 -6.20
CA PRO A 170 -15.40 0.56 -7.51
C PRO A 170 -14.82 -0.85 -7.42
N ALA A 171 -15.50 -1.87 -7.91
CA ALA A 171 -15.08 -3.27 -7.75
C ALA A 171 -13.73 -3.60 -8.40
N ASP A 172 -13.37 -2.87 -9.46
CA ASP A 172 -12.22 -3.11 -10.33
C ASP A 172 -11.11 -2.08 -10.15
N PHE A 173 -11.17 -1.21 -9.13
CA PHE A 173 -10.20 -0.12 -8.96
C PHE A 173 -8.75 -0.62 -8.80
N MET A 174 -8.55 -1.79 -8.19
CA MET A 174 -7.22 -2.41 -8.00
C MET A 174 -6.62 -2.97 -9.30
N SER A 175 -7.46 -3.25 -10.30
CA SER A 175 -7.04 -3.61 -11.66
C SER A 175 -7.11 -2.39 -12.60
N GLY A 176 -7.14 -1.19 -12.04
CA GLY A 176 -7.17 0.05 -12.80
C GLY A 176 -8.53 0.52 -13.31
N GLY A 177 -9.59 -0.16 -12.92
CA GLY A 177 -10.96 0.26 -13.19
C GLY A 177 -11.43 1.42 -12.32
N GLY A 178 -12.75 1.63 -12.25
CA GLY A 178 -13.33 2.79 -11.58
C GLY A 178 -13.32 4.09 -12.41
N LYS A 179 -14.02 5.10 -11.89
CA LYS A 179 -14.18 6.43 -12.53
C LYS A 179 -13.43 7.49 -11.73
N ALA A 180 -13.27 8.68 -12.32
CA ALA A 180 -12.62 9.85 -11.68
C ALA A 180 -11.10 9.74 -11.45
N TRP A 181 -10.40 8.95 -12.26
CA TRP A 181 -8.94 8.99 -12.34
C TRP A 181 -8.43 10.37 -12.74
N ARG A 182 -7.45 10.90 -12.02
CA ARG A 182 -6.83 12.21 -12.27
C ARG A 182 -5.35 12.08 -12.60
N GLU A 183 -4.80 13.14 -13.20
CA GLU A 183 -3.35 13.32 -13.23
C GLU A 183 -2.86 13.66 -11.83
N PRO A 184 -1.82 12.98 -11.34
CA PRO A 184 -1.26 13.28 -10.03
C PRO A 184 -0.48 14.60 -10.06
N ALA A 185 -0.47 15.30 -8.93
CA ALA A 185 0.46 16.41 -8.75
C ALA A 185 1.88 15.85 -8.58
N VAL A 186 2.83 16.44 -9.31
CA VAL A 186 4.26 16.14 -9.19
C VAL A 186 4.86 17.03 -8.12
N LEU A 187 5.59 16.41 -7.19
CA LEU A 187 6.20 17.07 -6.04
C LEU A 187 7.71 17.23 -6.27
N TRP A 188 8.53 16.66 -5.39
CA TRP A 188 9.98 16.72 -5.47
C TRP A 188 10.56 15.44 -6.04
N THR A 189 11.73 15.56 -6.68
CA THR A 189 12.58 14.40 -6.99
C THR A 189 12.91 13.62 -5.72
N GLY A 190 13.04 12.29 -5.85
CA GLY A 190 13.55 11.45 -4.77
C GLY A 190 14.89 11.99 -4.24
N SER A 191 15.08 11.94 -2.92
CA SER A 191 16.28 12.48 -2.28
C SER A 191 17.06 11.35 -1.62
N ASN A 192 18.27 11.06 -2.12
CA ASN A 192 19.15 10.09 -1.50
C ASN A 192 19.70 10.63 -0.17
N LYS A 193 19.42 9.92 0.93
CA LYS A 193 19.85 10.29 2.30
C LYS A 193 21.32 10.71 2.38
N TYR A 194 22.20 10.01 1.66
CA TYR A 194 23.64 10.21 1.79
C TYR A 194 24.17 11.42 1.01
N LEU A 195 23.39 11.91 0.05
CA LEU A 195 23.70 13.07 -0.79
C LEU A 195 22.92 14.32 -0.37
N ALA A 196 21.92 14.19 0.51
CA ALA A 196 21.06 15.26 1.01
C ALA A 196 21.80 16.35 1.83
N ARG A 197 23.13 16.26 2.00
CA ARG A 197 23.95 17.33 2.62
C ARG A 197 24.39 18.43 1.64
N SER A 198 24.29 18.22 0.33
CA SER A 198 24.79 19.17 -0.69
C SER A 198 23.70 19.86 -1.53
N ARG A 199 22.43 19.49 -1.34
CA ARG A 199 21.28 20.12 -1.99
C ARG A 199 20.25 20.42 -0.90
N GLU A 200 19.85 21.67 -0.81
CA GLU A 200 19.02 22.26 0.24
C GLU A 200 17.85 21.34 0.68
N PHE A 201 17.49 21.43 1.97
CA PHE A 201 16.46 20.70 2.72
C PHE A 201 15.02 20.79 2.17
N LEU A 202 14.81 20.59 0.87
CA LEU A 202 13.53 20.80 0.19
C LEU A 202 12.50 19.70 0.48
N THR A 203 12.94 18.53 0.97
CA THR A 203 12.07 17.39 1.30
C THR A 203 12.50 16.70 2.59
N ARG A 204 11.55 16.08 3.30
CA ARG A 204 11.78 15.21 4.46
C ARG A 204 11.87 13.73 4.11
N TRP A 205 11.78 13.36 2.84
CA TRP A 205 11.90 11.98 2.38
C TRP A 205 13.35 11.63 2.02
N HIS A 206 14.20 11.42 3.03
CA HIS A 206 15.59 11.00 2.83
C HIS A 206 15.67 9.48 2.58
N LEU A 207 15.61 9.11 1.30
CA LEU A 207 15.48 7.74 0.82
C LEU A 207 16.72 6.89 1.10
N ARG A 208 16.48 5.68 1.59
CA ARG A 208 17.47 4.63 1.84
C ARG A 208 16.88 3.25 1.52
N PRO A 209 17.68 2.28 1.02
CA PRO A 209 17.19 0.92 0.81
C PRO A 209 16.70 0.27 2.11
N CYS A 210 15.61 -0.49 2.04
CA CYS A 210 15.11 -1.33 3.13
C CYS A 210 16.19 -2.29 3.68
N MET A 211 16.02 -2.72 4.92
CA MET A 211 16.96 -3.63 5.60
C MET A 211 16.34 -4.97 5.93
N LEU A 212 15.02 -5.02 6.06
CA LEU A 212 14.30 -6.24 6.41
C LEU A 212 13.86 -7.02 5.17
N PRO A 213 13.83 -8.37 5.21
CA PRO A 213 13.28 -9.18 4.12
C PRO A 213 11.78 -8.93 3.92
N ALA A 214 11.19 -9.56 2.91
CA ALA A 214 9.73 -9.59 2.78
C ALA A 214 9.10 -10.15 4.06
N PRO A 215 7.97 -9.57 4.52
CA PRO A 215 7.15 -10.21 5.54
C PRO A 215 6.81 -11.64 5.13
N TYR A 216 6.75 -12.55 6.09
CA TYR A 216 6.28 -13.90 5.82
C TYR A 216 4.80 -13.86 5.45
N GLU A 217 4.47 -14.49 4.32
CA GLU A 217 3.12 -14.74 3.89
C GLU A 217 2.94 -16.25 3.72
N GLY A 218 1.93 -16.80 4.38
CA GLY A 218 1.70 -18.23 4.41
C GLY A 218 0.22 -18.55 4.59
N GLU A 219 -0.19 -19.66 4.00
CA GLU A 219 -1.54 -20.18 4.15
C GLU A 219 -1.73 -20.71 5.58
N ILE A 220 -2.75 -20.22 6.27
CA ILE A 220 -3.19 -20.81 7.55
C ILE A 220 -4.22 -21.89 7.23
N ARG A 221 -3.97 -23.11 7.70
CA ARG A 221 -4.84 -24.28 7.50
C ARG A 221 -5.53 -24.70 8.80
N GLY A 222 -6.61 -25.47 8.68
CA GLY A 222 -7.35 -25.99 9.83
C GLY A 222 -8.22 -24.94 10.53
N ILE A 223 -8.68 -23.93 9.78
CA ILE A 223 -9.58 -22.91 10.29
C ILE A 223 -10.95 -23.55 10.52
N ARG A 224 -11.52 -23.34 11.71
CA ARG A 224 -12.86 -23.78 12.07
C ARG A 224 -13.78 -22.57 12.17
N ALA A 225 -14.90 -22.60 11.47
CA ALA A 225 -15.96 -21.64 11.67
C ALA A 225 -16.55 -21.81 13.08
N ALA A 226 -16.66 -20.69 13.81
CA ALA A 226 -17.39 -20.57 15.05
C ALA A 226 -18.24 -19.30 14.95
N ALA A 227 -19.31 -19.21 15.74
CA ALA A 227 -20.07 -17.98 15.86
C ALA A 227 -20.14 -17.54 17.32
N CYS A 228 -20.41 -16.26 17.51
CA CYS A 228 -20.73 -15.68 18.79
C CYS A 228 -21.98 -14.83 18.63
N ASP A 229 -22.96 -15.01 19.51
CA ASP A 229 -24.07 -14.06 19.63
C ASP A 229 -23.66 -12.94 20.58
N HIS A 230 -24.08 -11.72 20.24
CA HIS A 230 -23.94 -10.52 21.07
C HIS A 230 -22.50 -10.25 21.55
N PRO A 231 -21.64 -9.60 20.73
CA PRO A 231 -20.46 -8.94 21.30
C PRO A 231 -20.93 -7.94 22.35
N LEU A 232 -20.75 -8.28 23.63
CA LEU A 232 -21.13 -7.44 24.77
C LEU A 232 -20.32 -6.14 24.79
N SER A 233 -19.17 -6.14 24.12
CA SER A 233 -18.32 -4.97 23.89
C SER A 233 -17.37 -5.20 22.71
N ASP A 234 -16.68 -4.14 22.30
CA ASP A 234 -15.53 -4.17 21.38
C ASP A 234 -14.26 -4.84 22.00
N SER A 235 -14.35 -5.39 23.21
CA SER A 235 -13.24 -6.08 23.86
C SER A 235 -13.05 -7.48 23.28
N THR A 236 -11.82 -7.81 22.88
CA THR A 236 -11.44 -9.15 22.44
C THR A 236 -11.27 -10.15 23.58
N GLU A 237 -11.39 -9.72 24.84
CA GLU A 237 -11.17 -10.55 26.03
C GLU A 237 -12.41 -11.36 26.46
N GLU A 238 -13.61 -10.94 26.07
CA GLU A 238 -14.88 -11.53 26.54
C GLU A 238 -15.80 -11.93 25.38
N VAL A 239 -15.31 -12.73 24.43
CA VAL A 239 -16.17 -13.33 23.40
C VAL A 239 -16.85 -14.57 23.98
N GLN A 240 -18.13 -14.45 24.34
CA GLN A 240 -18.95 -15.64 24.65
C GLN A 240 -19.34 -16.33 23.35
N VAL A 241 -18.77 -17.52 23.12
CA VAL A 241 -19.12 -18.38 21.98
C VAL A 241 -20.42 -19.09 22.32
N THR A 242 -21.54 -18.69 21.71
CA THR A 242 -22.80 -19.44 21.72
C THR A 242 -22.80 -20.47 20.59
N GLU A 243 -23.68 -21.47 20.65
CA GLU A 243 -23.90 -22.38 19.52
C GLU A 243 -24.82 -21.69 18.49
N PRO A 244 -24.32 -21.28 17.31
CA PRO A 244 -25.17 -20.67 16.27
C PRO A 244 -26.04 -21.70 15.55
N GLU A 245 -26.93 -21.20 14.70
CA GLU A 245 -27.61 -22.05 13.71
C GLU A 245 -26.60 -22.84 12.85
N PRO A 246 -26.68 -24.19 12.81
CA PRO A 246 -25.71 -25.06 12.13
C PRO A 246 -25.51 -24.76 10.64
N ARG A 247 -26.52 -24.18 9.98
CA ARG A 247 -26.47 -23.86 8.55
C ARG A 247 -25.49 -22.71 8.25
N ALA A 248 -25.46 -21.67 9.08
CA ALA A 248 -24.55 -20.55 8.90
C ALA A 248 -23.09 -21.01 9.05
N LEU A 249 -22.80 -21.85 10.06
CA LEU A 249 -21.47 -22.43 10.25
C LEU A 249 -21.02 -23.27 9.05
N ALA A 250 -21.90 -24.06 8.44
CA ALA A 250 -21.54 -24.88 7.28
C ALA A 250 -21.19 -24.04 6.04
N GLU A 251 -21.86 -22.90 5.84
CA GLU A 251 -21.55 -21.98 4.74
C GLU A 251 -20.22 -21.25 4.97
N TRP A 252 -19.94 -20.81 6.19
CA TRP A 252 -18.66 -20.22 6.57
C TRP A 252 -17.51 -21.24 6.54
N GLN A 253 -17.75 -22.47 6.99
CA GLN A 253 -16.74 -23.53 6.92
C GLN A 253 -16.39 -23.84 5.47
N ARG A 254 -17.38 -23.92 4.57
CA ARG A 254 -17.15 -24.08 3.12
C ARG A 254 -16.27 -22.96 2.56
N PHE A 255 -16.46 -21.73 3.00
CA PHE A 255 -15.59 -20.61 2.59
C PHE A 255 -14.15 -20.82 3.06
N PHE A 256 -13.93 -21.19 4.33
CA PHE A 256 -12.59 -21.48 4.85
C PHE A 256 -11.94 -22.70 4.18
N ASP A 257 -12.73 -23.64 3.68
CA ASP A 257 -12.26 -24.81 2.91
C ASP A 257 -11.99 -24.48 1.42
N GLY A 258 -11.98 -23.20 1.04
CA GLY A 258 -11.66 -22.73 -0.32
C GLY A 258 -12.87 -22.53 -1.24
N GLY A 259 -14.09 -22.63 -0.72
CA GLY A 259 -15.31 -22.28 -1.42
C GLY A 259 -15.68 -20.80 -1.31
N SER A 260 -16.95 -20.49 -1.56
CA SER A 260 -17.50 -19.13 -1.46
C SER A 260 -18.69 -19.08 -0.50
N VAL A 261 -18.84 -17.95 0.20
CA VAL A 261 -20.05 -17.60 0.97
C VAL A 261 -20.71 -16.38 0.33
N THR A 262 -22.04 -16.37 0.28
CA THR A 262 -22.80 -15.18 -0.13
C THR A 262 -23.40 -14.55 1.12
N VAL A 263 -23.01 -13.30 1.41
CA VAL A 263 -23.53 -12.54 2.54
C VAL A 263 -24.56 -11.54 2.03
N PRO A 264 -25.86 -11.70 2.32
CA PRO A 264 -26.88 -10.74 1.90
C PRO A 264 -26.63 -9.34 2.48
N PRO A 265 -27.04 -8.27 1.80
CA PRO A 265 -27.00 -6.92 2.35
C PRO A 265 -27.76 -6.82 3.68
N GLY A 266 -27.17 -6.14 4.66
CA GLY A 266 -27.77 -5.97 5.99
C GLY A 266 -27.60 -7.16 6.94
N THR A 267 -26.88 -8.21 6.54
CA THR A 267 -26.49 -9.29 7.45
C THR A 267 -25.58 -8.73 8.54
N ARG A 268 -25.95 -8.93 9.81
CA ARG A 268 -25.06 -8.74 10.94
C ARG A 268 -24.24 -10.02 11.08
N THR A 269 -23.02 -9.99 10.56
CA THR A 269 -22.00 -11.03 10.72
C THR A 269 -21.07 -10.69 11.87
#